data_AF-A0A960YNV8-F1
#
_entry.id   AF-A0A960YNV8-F1
#
_cell.length_a   1.000
_cell.length_b   1.000
_cell.length_c   1.000
_cell.angle_alpha   90.00
_cell.angle_beta   90.00
_cell.angle_gamma   90.00
#
_symmetry.space_group_name_H-M   'P 1'
#
loop_
_entity.id
_entity.type
_entity.pdbx_description
1 polymer ?
#
loop_
_entity_poly.entity_id
_entity_poly.type
_entity_poly.pdbx_seq_one_letter_code
_entity_poly.pdbx_strand_id
1 'polypeptide(L)'
;MRIELIGHNDGPSGAGKAMARLHSGLLGQGISSTMHVAQSHSLLEQTRMPEGSHRAIRSLRAVLGRIPLKAIYPHRSASSHFSTNFGAGGALRGILKTAPELLHFHWINGGFCHVAEFKTPRVPMVWTIHDSWPFTGGCHVIGDCERFTQSCGSCPQLRSSSKWDLSRVQHRTKRKAYA
;
A
#
# COMPACT_ATOMS: atom_id res chain seq x y z
N MET A 1 -14.78 -14.47 -13.60
CA MET A 1 -13.58 -13.85 -13.00
C MET A 1 -13.87 -12.41 -12.61
N ARG A 2 -13.95 -12.16 -11.30
CA ARG A 2 -14.06 -10.85 -10.65
C ARG A 2 -12.74 -10.49 -9.98
N ILE A 3 -12.09 -9.43 -10.46
CA ILE A 3 -10.79 -8.96 -9.99
C ILE A 3 -10.94 -7.61 -9.31
N GLU A 4 -10.51 -7.52 -8.05
CA GLU A 4 -10.49 -6.25 -7.32
C GLU A 4 -9.05 -5.72 -7.32
N LEU A 5 -8.85 -4.56 -7.94
CA LEU A 5 -7.56 -3.87 -7.95
C LEU A 5 -7.50 -2.93 -6.75
N ILE A 6 -6.45 -3.02 -5.93
CA ILE A 6 -6.32 -2.27 -4.68
C ILE A 6 -5.09 -1.37 -4.74
N GLY A 7 -5.27 -0.06 -4.66
CA GLY A 7 -4.16 0.90 -4.69
C GLY A 7 -4.48 2.19 -3.96
N HIS A 8 -3.51 3.11 -3.86
CA HIS A 8 -3.78 4.38 -3.19
C HIS A 8 -4.51 5.39 -4.06
N ASN A 9 -4.20 5.45 -5.35
CA ASN A 9 -4.84 6.35 -6.30
C ASN A 9 -4.99 5.67 -7.66
N ASP A 10 -5.76 6.31 -8.53
CA ASP A 10 -6.20 5.83 -9.84
C ASP A 10 -5.65 6.69 -11.01
N GLY A 11 -4.60 7.49 -10.81
CA GLY A 11 -4.15 8.37 -11.91
C GLY A 11 -2.90 9.23 -11.71
N PRO A 12 -2.77 10.04 -10.65
CA PRO A 12 -1.66 10.99 -10.57
C PRO A 12 -0.29 10.31 -10.39
N SER A 13 -0.21 9.12 -9.76
CA SER A 13 1.06 8.40 -9.58
C SER A 13 1.31 7.34 -10.66
N GLY A 14 2.57 6.92 -10.84
CA GLY A 14 2.93 5.84 -11.75
C GLY A 14 2.20 4.53 -11.46
N ALA A 15 2.13 4.13 -10.18
CA ALA A 15 1.39 2.95 -9.75
C ALA A 15 -0.12 3.05 -10.06
N GLY A 16 -0.72 4.23 -9.86
CA GLY A 16 -2.13 4.47 -10.19
C GLY A 16 -2.41 4.42 -11.69
N LYS A 17 -1.55 5.03 -12.52
CA LYS A 17 -1.65 4.93 -13.99
C LYS A 17 -1.54 3.50 -14.47
N ALA A 18 -0.59 2.73 -13.93
CA ALA A 18 -0.42 1.33 -14.30
C ALA A 18 -1.63 0.48 -13.90
N MET A 19 -2.19 0.72 -12.70
CA MET A 19 -3.42 0.06 -12.26
C MET A 19 -4.62 0.42 -13.14
N ALA A 20 -4.80 1.70 -13.48
CA ALA A 20 -5.88 2.15 -14.35
C ALA A 20 -5.79 1.57 -15.77
N ARG A 21 -4.57 1.49 -16.34
CA ARG A 21 -4.35 0.83 -17.63
C ARG A 21 -4.69 -0.66 -17.58
N LEU A 22 -4.27 -1.35 -16.52
CA LEU A 22 -4.62 -2.75 -16.31
C LEU A 22 -6.14 -2.93 -16.19
N HIS A 23 -6.80 -2.08 -15.41
CA HIS A 23 -8.25 -2.07 -15.26
C HIS A 23 -8.97 -1.98 -16.62
N SER A 24 -8.61 -0.98 -17.44
CA SER A 24 -9.18 -0.83 -18.78
C SER A 24 -8.91 -2.04 -19.68
N GLY A 25 -7.71 -2.63 -19.60
CA GLY A 25 -7.36 -3.84 -20.33
C GLY A 25 -8.22 -5.04 -19.93
N LEU A 26 -8.44 -5.25 -18.63
CA LEU A 26 -9.29 -6.32 -18.10
C LEU A 26 -10.75 -6.16 -18.55
N LEU A 27 -11.30 -4.94 -18.44
CA LEU A 27 -12.66 -4.65 -18.91
C LEU A 27 -12.79 -4.87 -20.43
N GLY A 28 -11.79 -4.48 -21.21
CA GLY A 28 -11.75 -4.71 -22.66
C GLY A 28 -11.74 -6.19 -23.06
N GLN A 29 -11.36 -7.08 -22.15
CA GLN A 29 -11.41 -8.53 -22.32
C GLN A 29 -12.68 -9.16 -21.71
N GLY A 30 -13.65 -8.35 -21.29
CA GLY A 30 -14.88 -8.82 -20.64
C GLY A 30 -14.67 -9.34 -19.22
N ILE A 31 -13.50 -9.09 -18.60
CA ILE A 31 -13.22 -9.50 -17.22
C ILE A 31 -13.76 -8.44 -16.27
N SER A 32 -14.55 -8.86 -15.29
CA SER A 32 -15.09 -7.96 -14.27
C SER A 32 -13.94 -7.43 -13.41
N SER A 33 -13.72 -6.12 -13.45
CA SER A 33 -12.68 -5.44 -12.68
C SER A 33 -13.27 -4.24 -11.94
N THR A 34 -12.79 -3.98 -10.73
CA THR A 34 -13.16 -2.78 -9.94
C THR A 34 -11.91 -2.28 -9.23
N MET A 35 -11.70 -0.96 -9.25
CA MET A 35 -10.58 -0.31 -8.58
C MET A 35 -11.00 0.21 -7.21
N HIS A 36 -10.29 -0.17 -6.17
CA HIS A 36 -10.45 0.34 -4.81
C HIS A 36 -9.29 1.26 -4.47
N VAL A 37 -9.61 2.54 -4.24
CA VAL A 37 -8.61 3.58 -4.00
C VAL A 37 -8.85 4.40 -2.74
N ALA A 38 -7.75 4.86 -2.15
CA ALA A 38 -7.78 5.82 -1.05
C ALA A 38 -8.16 7.23 -1.53
N GLN A 39 -7.70 7.59 -2.74
CA GLN A 39 -7.91 8.87 -3.38
C GLN A 39 -8.33 8.64 -4.83
N SER A 40 -9.58 8.97 -5.14
CA SER A 40 -10.07 8.96 -6.52
C SER A 40 -9.79 10.31 -7.20
N HIS A 41 -9.22 10.24 -8.38
CA HIS A 41 -8.96 11.35 -9.30
C HIS A 41 -9.63 11.12 -10.66
N SER A 42 -10.17 9.92 -10.91
CA SER A 42 -10.97 9.61 -12.09
C SER A 42 -12.47 9.69 -11.80
N LEU A 43 -13.26 9.93 -12.84
CA LEU A 43 -14.72 9.81 -12.81
C LEU A 43 -15.18 8.41 -13.28
N LEU A 44 -14.30 7.41 -13.27
CA LEU A 44 -14.65 6.06 -13.72
C LEU A 44 -15.65 5.44 -12.74
N GLU A 45 -16.72 4.89 -13.30
CA GLU A 45 -17.87 4.35 -12.54
C GLU A 45 -17.47 3.13 -11.68
N GLN A 46 -16.44 2.38 -12.11
CA GLN A 46 -15.90 1.21 -11.41
C GLN A 46 -14.77 1.55 -10.43
N THR A 47 -14.62 2.82 -10.04
CA THR A 47 -13.72 3.26 -8.96
C THR A 47 -14.50 3.40 -7.66
N ARG A 48 -14.17 2.57 -6.67
CA ARG A 48 -14.78 2.57 -5.35
C ARG A 48 -13.82 3.08 -4.28
N MET A 49 -14.40 3.80 -3.32
CA MET A 49 -13.74 4.13 -2.06
C MET A 49 -14.34 3.27 -0.94
N PRO A 50 -13.63 3.05 0.19
CA PRO A 50 -14.12 2.21 1.27
C PRO A 50 -15.45 2.69 1.85
N GLU A 51 -16.34 1.76 2.19
CA GLU A 51 -17.57 2.06 2.94
C GLU A 51 -17.25 2.86 4.23
N GLY A 52 -18.02 3.93 4.50
CA GLY A 52 -17.86 4.76 5.70
C GLY A 52 -16.80 5.87 5.60
N SER A 53 -16.20 6.11 4.41
CA SER A 53 -15.25 7.22 4.20
C SER A 53 -15.94 8.57 4.00
N HIS A 54 -16.64 9.10 5.02
CA HIS A 54 -16.98 10.52 5.04
C HIS A 54 -15.69 11.36 4.96
N ARG A 55 -15.74 12.54 4.34
CA ARG A 55 -14.59 13.45 4.14
C ARG A 55 -13.76 13.63 5.42
N ALA A 56 -14.43 13.71 6.58
CA ALA A 56 -13.82 13.82 7.90
C ALA A 56 -12.98 12.58 8.31
N ILE A 57 -13.49 11.36 8.10
CA ILE A 57 -12.79 10.11 8.39
C ILE A 57 -11.61 9.91 7.43
N ARG A 58 -11.72 10.36 6.17
CA ARG A 58 -10.62 10.38 5.19
C ARG A 58 -9.49 11.29 5.65
N SER A 59 -9.80 12.51 6.08
CA SER A 59 -8.82 13.46 6.63
C SER A 59 -8.15 12.90 7.88
N LEU A 60 -8.94 12.31 8.79
CA LEU A 60 -8.41 11.73 10.03
C LEU A 60 -7.53 10.50 9.75
N ARG A 61 -7.91 9.59 8.86
CA ARG A 61 -7.07 8.44 8.47
C ARG A 61 -5.81 8.86 7.71
N ALA A 62 -5.89 9.87 6.86
CA ALA A 62 -4.72 10.41 6.16
C ALA A 62 -3.75 11.10 7.12
N VAL A 63 -4.25 11.73 8.18
CA VAL A 63 -3.45 12.37 9.24
C VAL A 63 -2.88 11.34 10.22
N LEU A 64 -3.70 10.38 10.71
CA LEU A 64 -3.28 9.35 11.67
C LEU A 64 -2.43 8.23 11.05
N GLY A 65 -2.68 7.88 9.79
CA GLY A 65 -1.93 6.85 9.06
C GLY A 65 -0.54 7.31 8.60
N ARG A 66 -0.27 8.62 8.71
CA ARG A 66 1.05 9.21 8.50
C ARG A 66 1.66 9.45 9.87
N ILE A 67 2.43 8.48 10.33
CA ILE A 67 3.43 8.77 11.37
C ILE A 67 4.20 10.00 10.88
N PRO A 68 4.31 11.09 11.67
CA PRO A 68 5.08 12.25 11.28
C PRO A 68 6.56 11.83 11.26
N LEU A 69 7.01 11.23 10.15
CA LEU A 69 8.35 10.68 10.00
C LEU A 69 9.40 11.74 10.27
N LYS A 70 9.10 13.02 9.99
CA LYS A 70 9.98 14.15 10.32
C LYS A 70 10.07 14.43 11.84
N ALA A 71 9.04 14.11 12.63
CA ALA A 71 9.10 14.26 14.08
C ALA A 71 9.92 13.13 14.73
N ILE A 72 9.78 11.89 14.23
CA ILE A 72 10.51 10.73 14.78
C ILE A 72 11.94 10.65 14.23
N TYR A 73 12.13 11.00 12.96
CA TYR A 73 13.41 10.99 12.26
C TYR A 73 13.68 12.37 11.65
N PRO A 74 14.02 13.38 12.48
CA PRO A 74 14.20 14.77 12.03
C PRO A 74 15.33 14.93 11.01
N HIS A 75 16.35 14.07 11.10
CA HIS A 75 17.50 14.10 10.21
C HIS A 75 17.32 13.28 8.93
N ARG A 76 16.16 12.62 8.72
CA ARG A 76 15.92 11.86 7.48
C ARG A 76 16.10 12.76 6.26
N SER A 77 16.65 12.22 5.17
CA SER A 77 16.80 13.02 3.95
C SER A 77 15.43 13.49 3.47
N ALA A 78 15.33 14.75 3.02
CA ALA A 78 14.12 15.24 2.34
C ALA A 78 13.82 14.43 1.05
N SER A 79 14.86 13.89 0.41
CA SER A 79 14.78 12.97 -0.72
C SER A 79 14.57 11.50 -0.32
N SER A 80 14.36 11.20 0.97
CA SER A 80 14.04 9.83 1.41
C SER A 80 12.69 9.40 0.84
N HIS A 81 12.73 8.54 -0.17
CA HIS A 81 11.55 7.85 -0.67
C HIS A 81 11.23 6.68 0.27
N PHE A 82 10.64 7.02 1.43
CA PHE A 82 10.19 6.06 2.43
C PHE A 82 8.72 6.26 2.76
N SER A 83 7.93 5.19 2.71
CA SER A 83 6.52 5.20 3.12
C SER A 83 6.23 4.24 4.26
N THR A 84 5.27 4.68 5.07
CA THR A 84 4.70 3.90 6.16
C THR A 84 3.42 3.21 5.77
N ASN A 85 3.26 1.98 6.22
CA ASN A 85 1.99 1.24 6.24
C ASN A 85 1.53 1.12 7.70
N PHE A 86 1.26 2.28 8.31
CA PHE A 86 0.71 2.38 9.66
C PHE A 86 -0.72 2.95 9.59
N GLY A 87 -1.53 2.65 10.61
CA GLY A 87 -2.93 3.04 10.70
C GLY A 87 -3.88 1.84 10.71
N ALA A 88 -5.17 2.11 10.91
CA ALA A 88 -6.17 1.08 11.17
C ALA A 88 -6.45 0.13 9.99
N GLY A 89 -6.05 0.47 8.77
CA GLY A 89 -6.40 -0.28 7.56
C GLY A 89 -7.92 -0.45 7.44
N GLY A 90 -8.33 -1.61 6.95
CA GLY A 90 -9.73 -2.07 6.93
C GLY A 90 -10.35 -2.09 5.53
N ALA A 91 -9.59 -1.74 4.49
CA ALA A 91 -10.09 -1.77 3.11
C ALA A 91 -10.47 -3.19 2.69
N LEU A 92 -9.68 -4.21 3.07
CA LEU A 92 -9.93 -5.57 2.59
C LEU A 92 -11.23 -6.15 3.13
N ARG A 93 -11.61 -5.84 4.37
CA ARG A 93 -12.87 -6.34 4.95
C ARG A 93 -14.10 -5.94 4.12
N GLY A 94 -14.14 -4.70 3.64
CA GLY A 94 -15.22 -4.21 2.79
C GLY A 94 -15.17 -4.84 1.40
N ILE A 95 -13.97 -4.91 0.81
CA ILE A 95 -13.74 -5.48 -0.52
C ILE A 95 -14.13 -6.96 -0.56
N LEU A 96 -13.80 -7.74 0.47
CA LEU A 96 -14.13 -9.17 0.51
C LEU A 96 -15.64 -9.47 0.46
N LYS A 97 -16.50 -8.50 0.82
CA LYS A 97 -17.97 -8.65 0.68
C LYS A 97 -18.42 -8.74 -0.79
N THR A 98 -17.61 -8.30 -1.75
CA THR A 98 -17.92 -8.39 -3.18
C THR A 98 -17.69 -9.81 -3.75
N ALA A 99 -17.24 -10.75 -2.91
CA ALA A 99 -16.85 -12.10 -3.29
C ALA A 99 -15.85 -12.11 -4.47
N PRO A 100 -14.67 -11.48 -4.32
CA PRO A 100 -13.68 -11.42 -5.38
C PRO A 100 -13.05 -12.78 -5.65
N GLU A 101 -12.72 -13.04 -6.92
CA GLU A 101 -11.95 -14.24 -7.31
C GLU A 101 -10.43 -13.96 -7.27
N LEU A 102 -10.02 -12.69 -7.31
CA LEU A 102 -8.62 -12.25 -7.23
C LEU A 102 -8.52 -10.86 -6.59
N LEU A 103 -7.57 -10.68 -5.67
CA LEU A 103 -7.13 -9.38 -5.18
C LEU A 103 -5.79 -9.01 -5.83
N HIS A 104 -5.70 -7.83 -6.45
CA HIS A 104 -4.48 -7.38 -7.13
C HIS A 104 -4.01 -6.03 -6.59
N PHE A 105 -2.85 -6.01 -5.93
CA PHE A 105 -2.31 -4.86 -5.21
C PHE A 105 -1.38 -3.99 -6.06
N HIS A 106 -1.56 -2.67 -5.95
CA HIS A 106 -0.80 -1.60 -6.62
C HIS A 106 -0.51 -0.46 -5.63
N TRP A 107 0.57 -0.58 -4.84
CA TRP A 107 0.99 0.40 -3.84
C TRP A 107 -0.11 0.81 -2.83
N ILE A 108 -0.12 0.17 -1.67
CA ILE A 108 -1.25 0.23 -0.71
C ILE A 108 -1.03 1.20 0.47
N ASN A 109 -0.01 2.04 0.40
CA ASN A 109 0.43 2.87 1.52
C ASN A 109 -0.54 4.02 1.85
N GLY A 110 -0.19 4.78 2.90
CA GLY A 110 -0.97 5.96 3.31
C GLY A 110 -2.21 5.64 4.13
N GLY A 111 -2.20 4.52 4.86
CA GLY A 111 -3.27 4.14 5.81
C GLY A 111 -4.54 3.57 5.17
N PHE A 112 -4.50 3.23 3.88
CA PHE A 112 -5.65 2.69 3.14
C PHE A 112 -5.86 1.20 3.38
N CYS A 113 -4.85 0.39 3.07
CA CYS A 113 -4.85 -1.04 3.29
C CYS A 113 -3.57 -1.41 4.04
N HIS A 114 -3.73 -2.13 5.14
CA HIS A 114 -2.62 -2.53 5.99
C HIS A 114 -2.20 -3.96 5.66
N VAL A 115 -0.89 -4.23 5.54
CA VAL A 115 -0.37 -5.56 5.14
C VAL A 115 -0.80 -6.67 6.08
N ALA A 116 -1.04 -6.39 7.37
CA ALA A 116 -1.54 -7.39 8.31
C ALA A 116 -2.94 -7.95 7.93
N GLU A 117 -3.72 -7.21 7.11
CA GLU A 117 -5.01 -7.69 6.63
C GLU A 117 -4.86 -8.90 5.69
N PHE A 118 -3.68 -9.14 5.11
CA PHE A 118 -3.43 -10.18 4.09
C PHE A 118 -3.60 -11.61 4.61
N LYS A 119 -3.63 -11.78 5.93
CA LYS A 119 -3.93 -13.08 6.55
C LYS A 119 -5.42 -13.46 6.50
N THR A 120 -6.29 -12.51 6.12
CA THR A 120 -7.74 -12.67 6.20
C THR A 120 -8.36 -13.25 4.91
N PRO A 121 -8.00 -12.77 3.71
CA PRO A 121 -8.54 -13.30 2.47
C PRO A 121 -8.23 -14.79 2.29
N ARG A 122 -9.21 -15.54 1.76
CA ARG A 122 -9.01 -16.92 1.26
C ARG A 122 -8.98 -16.99 -0.27
N VAL A 123 -8.73 -15.85 -0.90
CA VAL A 123 -8.73 -15.69 -2.36
C VAL A 123 -7.31 -15.39 -2.81
N PRO A 124 -6.92 -15.79 -4.03
CA PRO A 124 -5.61 -15.48 -4.59
C PRO A 124 -5.28 -13.98 -4.48
N MET A 125 -4.02 -13.70 -4.16
CA MET A 125 -3.48 -12.34 -4.02
C MET A 125 -2.29 -12.18 -4.95
N VAL A 126 -2.33 -11.15 -5.79
CA VAL A 126 -1.25 -10.78 -6.71
C VAL A 126 -0.78 -9.37 -6.38
N TRP A 127 0.53 -9.12 -6.47
CA TRP A 127 1.09 -7.80 -6.23
C TRP A 127 1.97 -7.37 -7.41
N THR A 128 1.63 -6.25 -8.05
CA THR A 128 2.54 -5.62 -9.02
C THR A 128 3.53 -4.72 -8.29
N ILE A 129 4.81 -5.06 -8.39
CA ILE A 129 5.89 -4.35 -7.70
C ILE A 129 6.28 -3.11 -8.53
N HIS A 130 5.78 -1.94 -8.11
CA HIS A 130 6.10 -0.65 -8.75
C HIS A 130 7.41 -0.03 -8.24
N ASP A 131 7.89 -0.50 -7.10
CA ASP A 131 9.07 0.00 -6.38
C ASP A 131 9.54 -1.06 -5.37
N SER A 132 10.61 -0.78 -4.62
CA SER A 132 11.14 -1.72 -3.62
C SER A 132 10.33 -1.83 -2.32
N TRP A 133 9.24 -1.08 -2.18
CA TRP A 133 8.48 -1.04 -0.93
C TRP A 133 7.95 -2.42 -0.50
N PRO A 134 7.41 -3.28 -1.38
CA PRO A 134 6.76 -4.53 -0.97
C PRO A 134 7.67 -5.48 -0.17
N PHE A 135 8.97 -5.51 -0.48
CA PHE A 135 9.92 -6.42 0.16
C PHE A 135 10.90 -5.73 1.13
N THR A 136 10.92 -4.39 1.20
CA THR A 136 11.77 -3.66 2.16
C THR A 136 11.02 -3.23 3.43
N GLY A 137 11.75 -2.67 4.38
CA GLY A 137 11.21 -2.02 5.58
C GLY A 137 10.46 -0.70 5.32
N GLY A 138 10.29 -0.28 4.07
CA GLY A 138 9.54 0.94 3.71
C GLY A 138 10.19 1.81 2.65
N CYS A 139 11.35 1.43 2.13
CA CYS A 139 12.07 2.16 1.08
C CYS A 139 11.44 1.89 -0.30
N HIS A 140 11.19 2.92 -1.09
CA HIS A 140 10.79 2.77 -2.50
C HIS A 140 12.01 2.50 -3.40
N VAL A 141 13.18 2.98 -3.02
CA VAL A 141 14.46 2.76 -3.72
C VAL A 141 15.48 2.30 -2.69
N ILE A 142 16.16 1.17 -2.94
CA ILE A 142 17.09 0.57 -1.96
C ILE A 142 18.47 1.24 -1.93
N GLY A 143 18.93 1.82 -3.04
CA GLY A 143 20.34 2.17 -3.21
C GLY A 143 21.23 0.95 -2.95
N ASP A 144 22.33 1.13 -2.23
CA ASP A 144 23.27 0.04 -1.89
C ASP A 144 22.86 -0.78 -0.65
N CYS A 145 21.66 -0.54 -0.09
CA CYS A 145 21.22 -1.20 1.14
C CYS A 145 20.49 -2.52 0.87
N GLU A 146 21.16 -3.65 1.13
CA GLU A 146 20.60 -5.00 0.92
C GLU A 146 20.00 -5.65 2.17
N ARG A 147 19.91 -4.94 3.31
CA ARG A 147 19.49 -5.53 4.59
C ARG A 147 18.08 -6.15 4.58
N PHE A 148 17.25 -5.80 3.61
CA PHE A 148 15.92 -6.41 3.44
C PHE A 148 15.99 -7.92 3.16
N THR A 149 17.08 -8.43 2.60
CA THR A 149 17.29 -9.87 2.34
C THR A 149 17.29 -10.71 3.62
N GLN A 150 17.66 -10.11 4.76
CA GLN A 150 17.71 -10.78 6.06
C GLN A 150 16.79 -10.10 7.07
N SER A 151 17.08 -8.84 7.40
CA SER A 151 16.37 -8.08 8.40
C SER A 151 16.70 -6.58 8.32
N CYS A 152 15.73 -5.74 7.94
CA CYS A 152 15.86 -4.29 8.04
C CYS A 152 16.18 -3.80 9.47
N GLY A 153 16.69 -2.58 9.57
CA GLY A 153 17.19 -1.95 10.80
C GLY A 153 18.33 -0.99 10.47
N SER A 154 18.60 -0.05 11.38
CA SER A 154 19.60 1.02 11.22
C SER A 154 19.52 1.67 9.83
N CYS A 155 18.30 2.04 9.43
CA CYS A 155 17.93 2.36 8.07
C CYS A 155 18.62 3.65 7.61
N PRO A 156 19.39 3.61 6.50
CA PRO A 156 20.08 4.79 5.99
C PRO A 156 19.08 5.85 5.50
N GLN A 157 17.94 5.46 4.93
CA GLN A 157 16.92 6.41 4.49
C GLN A 157 16.24 7.16 5.65
N LEU A 158 16.13 6.51 6.82
CA LEU A 158 15.64 7.14 8.05
C LEU A 158 16.76 7.86 8.82
N ARG A 159 18.01 7.73 8.39
CA ARG A 159 19.22 8.10 9.15
C ARG A 159 19.17 7.58 10.59
N SER A 160 18.73 6.34 10.77
CA SER A 160 18.64 5.72 12.10
C SER A 160 19.86 4.87 12.39
N SER A 161 20.40 4.97 13.61
CA SER A 161 21.43 4.07 14.14
C SER A 161 20.83 2.83 14.82
N SER A 162 19.53 2.85 15.15
CA SER A 162 18.89 1.77 15.91
C SER A 162 18.55 0.55 15.04
N LYS A 163 18.90 -0.64 15.53
CA LYS A 163 18.48 -1.91 14.89
C LYS A 163 16.95 -2.07 14.95
N TRP A 164 16.28 -1.52 15.97
CA TRP A 164 14.83 -1.58 16.18
C TRP A 164 14.12 -0.32 15.69
N ASP A 165 14.50 0.17 14.52
CA ASP A 165 13.83 1.29 13.88
C ASP A 165 12.53 0.89 13.18
N LEU A 166 11.86 1.88 12.58
CA LEU A 166 10.62 1.70 11.85
C LEU A 166 10.76 0.73 10.67
N SER A 167 11.94 0.69 10.03
CA SER A 167 12.19 -0.21 8.91
C SER A 167 12.17 -1.67 9.37
N ARG A 168 12.71 -1.98 10.55
CA ARG A 168 12.65 -3.31 11.15
C ARG A 168 11.21 -3.72 11.45
N VAL A 169 10.44 -2.82 12.06
CA VAL A 169 9.03 -3.09 12.41
C VAL A 169 8.23 -3.43 11.17
N GLN A 170 8.26 -2.58 10.14
CA GLN A 170 7.51 -2.82 8.91
C GLN A 170 7.97 -4.08 8.18
N HIS A 171 9.28 -4.33 8.09
CA HIS A 171 9.81 -5.54 7.46
C HIS A 171 9.33 -6.81 8.18
N ARG A 172 9.34 -6.81 9.52
CA ARG A 172 8.80 -7.92 10.32
C ARG A 172 7.30 -8.10 10.12
N THR A 173 6.52 -7.03 10.07
CA THR A 173 5.07 -7.11 9.83
C THR A 173 4.77 -7.72 8.46
N LYS A 174 5.48 -7.30 7.41
CA LYS A 174 5.37 -7.87 6.06
C LYS A 174 5.73 -9.34 6.02
N ARG A 175 6.88 -9.72 6.59
CA ARG A 175 7.30 -11.12 6.70
C ARG A 175 6.25 -12.00 7.39
N LYS A 176 5.60 -11.49 8.43
CA LYS A 176 4.50 -12.20 9.08
C LYS A 176 3.27 -12.28 8.19
N ALA A 177 2.94 -11.21 7.47
CA ALA A 177 1.76 -11.15 6.61
C ALA A 177 1.87 -12.03 5.36
N TYR A 178 3.08 -12.26 4.86
CA TYR A 178 3.35 -13.06 3.65
C TYR A 178 3.61 -14.55 3.94
N ALA A 179 3.66 -14.93 5.22
CA ALA A 179 3.78 -16.30 5.69
C ALA A 179 2.41 -16.85 6.08
#